data_AF-A0A958EL06-F1
#
_entry.id   AF-A0A958EL06-F1
#
_cell.length_a   1.000
_cell.length_b   1.000
_cell.length_c   1.000
_cell.angle_alpha   90.00
_cell.angle_beta   90.00
_cell.angle_gamma   90.00
#
_symmetry.space_group_name_H-M   'P 1'
#
loop_
_entity.id
_entity.type
_entity.pdbx_description
1 polymer ?
#
loop_
_entity_poly.entity_id
_entity_poly.type
_entity_poly.pdbx_seq_one_letter_code
_entity_poly.pdbx_strand_id
1 'polypeptide(L)'
;LWDGKCYVFDERISVPINHTKEDVVVSTCHHCGKSSDRYINCANPECNDQYVCCEDCYDKYQASCSDECREHPRNRYVKAESVL
;
A
#
# COMPACT_ATOMS: atom_id res chain seq x y z
N LEU A 1 -11.98 21.79 7.94
CA LEU A 1 -12.05 20.43 7.38
C LEU A 1 -10.63 19.91 7.28
N TRP A 2 -10.43 18.60 7.34
CA TRP A 2 -9.11 17.97 7.27
C TRP A 2 -8.90 17.35 5.89
N ASP A 3 -7.74 17.53 5.28
CA ASP A 3 -7.42 16.83 4.03
C ASP A 3 -6.83 15.45 4.37
N GLY A 4 -7.31 14.40 3.71
CA GLY A 4 -6.86 13.02 3.91
C GLY A 4 -7.65 12.21 4.93
N LYS A 5 -7.11 11.03 5.22
CA LYS A 5 -7.65 10.06 6.18
C LYS A 5 -6.77 9.99 7.43
N CYS A 6 -7.37 9.72 8.59
CA CYS A 6 -6.62 9.49 9.82
C CYS A 6 -6.08 8.06 9.82
N TYR A 7 -4.77 7.89 9.91
CA TYR A 7 -4.16 6.57 10.12
C TYR A 7 -4.50 6.05 11.52
N VAL A 8 -4.96 4.81 11.62
CA VAL A 8 -5.37 4.16 12.87
C VAL A 8 -4.67 2.83 13.04
N PHE A 9 -4.34 2.49 14.29
CA PHE A 9 -3.57 1.29 14.65
C PHE A 9 -4.48 0.09 14.90
N ASP A 10 -5.38 -0.19 13.96
CA ASP A 10 -6.22 -1.38 13.93
C ASP A 10 -6.45 -1.84 12.48
N GLU A 11 -7.29 -2.86 12.29
CA GLU A 11 -7.53 -3.50 10.99
C GLU A 11 -8.07 -2.55 9.90
N ARG A 12 -8.57 -1.38 10.28
CA ARG A 12 -9.10 -0.39 9.32
C ARG A 12 -8.00 0.36 8.57
N ILE A 13 -6.79 0.44 9.15
CA ILE A 13 -5.61 1.18 8.67
C ILE A 13 -5.81 2.70 8.60
N SER A 14 -6.90 3.17 7.99
CA SER A 14 -7.26 4.58 7.96
C SER A 14 -8.77 4.78 7.97
N VAL A 15 -9.21 5.92 8.50
CA VAL A 15 -10.63 6.30 8.54
C VAL A 15 -10.83 7.72 7.97
N PRO A 16 -11.94 7.97 7.26
CA PRO A 16 -12.29 9.33 6.86
C PRO A 16 -12.53 10.19 8.11
N ILE A 17 -11.95 11.39 8.14
CA ILE A 17 -12.14 12.35 9.25
C ILE A 17 -13.35 13.25 8.99
N ASN A 18 -13.52 13.70 7.74
CA ASN A 18 -14.63 14.55 7.37
C ASN A 18 -15.90 13.72 7.14
N HIS A 19 -17.03 14.22 7.61
CA HIS A 19 -18.36 13.65 7.36
C HIS A 19 -19.13 14.39 6.24
N THR A 20 -18.39 15.11 5.37
CA THR A 20 -18.91 15.79 4.18
C THR A 20 -18.53 15.01 2.92
N LYS A 21 -19.03 15.42 1.74
CA LYS A 21 -18.82 14.70 0.47
C LYS A 21 -17.42 14.84 -0.13
N GLU A 22 -16.56 15.66 0.46
CA GLU A 22 -15.25 16.00 -0.08
C GLU A 22 -14.19 15.10 0.56
N ASP A 23 -13.79 14.04 -0.15
CA ASP A 23 -12.62 13.21 0.19
C ASP A 23 -11.42 13.70 -0.62
N VAL A 24 -10.35 14.10 0.07
CA VAL A 24 -9.13 14.63 -0.53
C VAL A 24 -8.01 13.63 -0.28
N VAL A 25 -7.51 13.00 -1.34
CA VAL A 25 -6.34 12.11 -1.26
C VAL A 25 -5.07 12.94 -1.18
N VAL A 26 -4.37 12.88 -0.04
CA VAL A 26 -3.15 13.65 0.23
C VAL A 26 -1.85 12.87 0.02
N SER A 27 -1.95 11.58 -0.27
CA SER A 27 -0.79 10.69 -0.48
C SER A 27 -0.67 10.25 -1.94
N THR A 28 0.50 9.71 -2.27
CA THR A 28 0.85 9.27 -3.63
C THR A 28 1.48 7.90 -3.58
N CYS A 29 1.28 7.13 -4.65
CA CYS A 29 1.92 5.83 -4.82
C CYS A 29 3.43 5.99 -4.84
N HIS A 30 4.12 5.20 -4.01
CA HIS A 30 5.57 5.19 -3.89
C HIS A 30 6.31 4.97 -5.22
N HIS A 31 5.76 4.15 -6.11
CA HIS A 31 6.42 3.76 -7.37
C HIS A 31 6.19 4.73 -8.53
N CYS A 32 4.99 5.30 -8.65
CA CYS A 32 4.59 6.07 -9.84
C CYS A 32 4.11 7.50 -9.55
N GLY A 33 3.96 7.89 -8.28
CA GLY A 33 3.51 9.22 -7.88
C GLY A 33 2.02 9.52 -8.10
N LYS A 34 1.23 8.59 -8.66
CA LYS A 34 -0.22 8.75 -8.82
C LYS A 34 -0.89 8.87 -7.44
N SER A 35 -1.88 9.75 -7.30
CA SER A 35 -2.68 9.87 -6.07
C SER A 35 -3.27 8.52 -5.67
N SER A 36 -3.03 8.13 -4.43
CA SER A 36 -3.53 6.91 -3.82
C SER A 36 -3.37 7.04 -2.32
N ASP A 37 -4.26 6.43 -1.55
CA ASP A 37 -4.25 6.34 -0.09
C ASP A 37 -4.25 4.88 0.39
N ARG A 38 -3.98 3.95 -0.53
CA ARG A 38 -3.96 2.52 -0.26
C ARG A 38 -2.60 2.13 0.32
N TYR A 39 -2.58 1.92 1.63
CA TYR A 39 -1.43 1.32 2.31
C TYR A 39 -1.38 -0.18 2.05
N ILE A 40 -0.18 -0.69 1.82
CA ILE A 40 0.13 -2.11 1.80
C ILE A 40 1.38 -2.37 2.63
N ASN A 41 1.60 -3.63 3.01
CA ASN A 41 2.88 -4.07 3.55
C ASN A 41 3.73 -4.69 2.43
N CYS A 42 5.03 -4.40 2.45
CA CYS A 42 5.99 -5.05 1.56
C CYS A 42 5.89 -6.57 1.70
N ALA A 43 5.81 -7.25 0.56
CA ALA A 43 5.68 -8.70 0.53
C ALA A 43 6.97 -9.44 0.94
N ASN A 44 8.11 -8.76 0.98
CA ASN A 44 9.30 -9.31 1.63
C ASN A 44 9.07 -9.35 3.16
N PRO A 45 9.03 -10.56 3.77
CA PRO A 45 8.76 -10.71 5.20
C PRO A 45 9.83 -10.14 6.13
N GLU A 46 11.05 -9.90 5.64
CA GLU A 46 12.15 -9.33 6.42
C GLU A 46 12.13 -7.80 6.41
N CYS A 47 11.57 -7.20 5.35
CA CYS A 47 11.34 -5.77 5.23
C CYS A 47 10.03 -5.38 5.91
N ASN A 48 8.89 -5.90 5.42
CA ASN A 48 7.55 -5.62 5.92
C ASN A 48 7.20 -4.11 6.05
N ASP A 49 7.88 -3.23 5.31
CA ASP A 49 7.59 -1.80 5.30
C ASP A 49 6.15 -1.55 4.86
N GLN A 50 5.47 -0.65 5.57
CA GLN A 50 4.15 -0.19 5.17
C GLN A 50 4.27 1.08 4.32
N TYR A 51 3.69 1.06 3.12
CA TYR A 51 3.79 2.17 2.18
C TYR A 51 2.56 2.28 1.29
N VAL A 52 2.37 3.44 0.66
CA VAL A 52 1.24 3.69 -0.25
C VAL A 52 1.54 3.13 -1.64
N CYS A 53 0.66 2.28 -2.14
CA CYS A 53 0.81 1.64 -3.45
C CYS A 53 -0.54 1.51 -4.16
N CYS A 54 -0.66 2.11 -5.35
CA CYS A 54 -1.83 1.92 -6.20
C CYS A 54 -1.92 0.46 -6.69
N GLU A 55 -3.10 0.04 -7.12
CA GLU A 55 -3.36 -1.33 -7.59
C GLU A 55 -2.46 -1.71 -8.78
N ASP A 56 -2.31 -0.81 -9.76
CA ASP A 56 -1.44 -1.04 -10.92
C ASP A 56 0.02 -1.38 -10.52
N CYS A 57 0.56 -0.64 -9.54
CA CYS A 57 1.92 -0.86 -9.03
C CYS A 57 1.99 -2.04 -8.05
N TYR A 58 0.89 -2.37 -7.38
CA TYR A 58 0.82 -3.53 -6.49
C TYR A 58 1.15 -4.81 -7.25
N ASP A 59 0.54 -5.03 -8.40
CA ASP A 59 0.80 -6.21 -9.21
C ASP A 59 2.12 -6.11 -9.95
N LYS A 60 2.39 -4.96 -10.58
CA LYS A 60 3.63 -4.73 -11.34
C LYS A 60 4.90 -4.94 -10.51
N TYR A 61 4.88 -4.51 -9.24
CA TYR A 61 6.01 -4.64 -8.33
C TYR A 61 5.84 -5.80 -7.32
N GLN A 62 4.85 -6.67 -7.52
CA GLN A 62 4.58 -7.85 -6.67
C GLN A 62 4.57 -7.48 -5.18
N ALA A 63 3.81 -6.43 -4.86
CA ALA A 63 3.68 -5.83 -3.53
C ALA A 63 5.01 -5.50 -2.84
N SER A 64 6.05 -5.14 -3.59
CA SER A 64 7.41 -4.90 -3.06
C SER A 64 7.82 -3.43 -3.14
N CYS A 65 8.46 -2.91 -2.09
CA CYS A 65 8.90 -1.51 -2.03
C CYS A 65 10.13 -1.23 -2.91
N SER A 66 10.90 -2.25 -3.27
CA SER A 66 12.10 -2.16 -4.10
C SER A 66 12.28 -3.42 -4.95
N ASP A 67 13.17 -3.34 -5.94
CA ASP A 67 13.56 -4.49 -6.77
C ASP A 67 14.19 -5.62 -5.92
N GLU A 68 15.02 -5.27 -4.93
CA GLU A 68 15.60 -6.22 -3.97
C GLU A 68 14.51 -6.98 -3.19
N CYS A 69 13.48 -6.27 -2.71
CA CYS A 69 12.37 -6.91 -2.03
C CYS A 69 11.51 -7.77 -2.97
N ARG A 70 11.39 -7.36 -4.24
CA ARG A 70 10.67 -8.13 -5.27
C ARG A 70 11.36 -9.47 -5.54
N GLU A 71 12.68 -9.45 -5.64
CA GLU A 71 13.50 -10.63 -5.92
C GLU A 71 13.78 -11.49 -4.68
N HIS A 72 13.36 -11.05 -3.49
CA HIS A 72 13.59 -11.78 -2.25
C HIS A 72 12.96 -13.19 -2.29
N PRO A 73 13.69 -14.26 -1.95
CA PRO A 73 13.24 -15.65 -2.11
C PRO A 73 12.00 -16.00 -1.28
N ARG A 74 11.70 -15.20 -0.25
CA ARG A 74 10.51 -15.35 0.59
C ARG A 74 9.39 -14.34 0.30
N ASN A 75 9.40 -13.70 -0.86
CA ASN A 75 8.33 -12.77 -1.24
C ASN A 75 6.94 -13.44 -1.13
N ARG A 76 6.05 -12.85 -0.35
CA ARG A 76 4.71 -13.38 -0.04
C ARG A 76 3.72 -13.26 -1.21
N TYR A 77 3.94 -12.34 -2.15
CA TYR A 77 3.05 -12.13 -3.30
C TYR A 77 3.06 -13.35 -4.22
N VAL A 78 4.25 -13.81 -4.60
CA VAL A 78 4.44 -14.98 -5.47
C VAL A 78 3.83 -16.25 -4.86
N LYS A 79 3.97 -16.43 -3.55
CA LYS A 79 3.35 -17.57 -2.84
C LYS A 79 1.83 -17.51 -2.85
N ALA A 80 1.24 -16.32 -2.70
CA ALA A 80 -0.21 -16.17 -2.71
C ALA A 80 -0.83 -16.54 -4.07
N GLU A 81 -0.17 -16.18 -5.18
CA GLU A 81 -0.63 -16.57 -6.53
C GLU A 81 -0.43 -18.05 -6.84
N SER A 82 0.62 -18.69 -6.31
CA SER A 82 0.90 -20.12 -6.54
C SER A 82 -0.05 -21.08 -5.80
N VAL A 83 -0.98 -20.56 -4.99
CA VAL A 83 -1.98 -21.34 -4.23
C VAL A 83 -3.40 -21.16 -4.80
N LEU A 84 -3.54 -20.41 -5.90
CA LEU A 84 -4.76 -20.29 -6.70
C LEU A 84 -4.68 -21.19 -7.94
#